data_AF-A0A9D5YFJ0-F1
#
_entry.id   AF-A0A9D5YFJ0-F1
#
_cell.length_a   1.000
_cell.length_b   1.000
_cell.length_c   1.000
_cell.angle_alpha   90.00
_cell.angle_beta   90.00
_cell.angle_gamma   90.00
#
_symmetry.space_group_name_H-M   'P 1'
#
loop_
_entity.id
_entity.type
_entity.pdbx_description
1 polymer ?
#
loop_
_entity_poly.entity_id
_entity_poly.type
_entity_poly.pdbx_seq_one_letter_code
_entity_poly.pdbx_strand_id
1 'polypeptide(L)'
;MTPQELIGILSVAEKLKCTTRHCDTSTGRRESVAEHSWRLCLFALLVADEFPDTDMNKVIRMCMIHDLGEAFTGDIATFNKTDAHIKTEEDSFSQWVASFPAPQKEEFSALLREMNEMKTPEAMLYKALDKLEAVIQHNESDISTWLPLEYDLQLTYGRENVGFSPYLLKLKEYIDEWTKRKISEEGK
;
A
#
# COMPACT_ATOMS: atom_id res chain seq x y z
N MET A 1 -3.47 -7.33 26.44
CA MET A 1 -2.10 -7.09 25.96
C MET A 1 -1.20 -6.64 27.10
N THR A 2 -0.17 -7.44 27.40
CA THR A 2 0.93 -7.09 28.32
C THR A 2 2.01 -6.29 27.58
N PRO A 3 2.91 -5.59 28.29
CA PRO A 3 4.05 -4.92 27.66
C PRO A 3 4.94 -5.86 26.84
N GLN A 4 5.16 -7.09 27.30
CA GLN A 4 5.97 -8.09 26.60
C GLN A 4 5.32 -8.51 25.27
N GLU A 5 4.00 -8.73 25.27
CA GLU A 5 3.25 -9.01 24.04
C GLU A 5 3.30 -7.83 23.06
N LEU A 6 3.10 -6.60 23.55
CA LEU A 6 3.18 -5.39 22.74
C LEU A 6 4.55 -5.24 22.09
N ILE A 7 5.63 -5.34 22.88
CA ILE A 7 6.99 -5.22 22.37
C ILE A 7 7.29 -6.34 21.37
N GLY A 8 6.84 -7.57 21.62
CA GLY A 8 6.99 -8.68 20.67
C GLY A 8 6.35 -8.38 19.31
N ILE A 9 5.14 -7.80 19.31
CA ILE A 9 4.46 -7.39 18.06
C ILE A 9 5.25 -6.26 17.38
N LEU A 10 5.63 -5.22 18.13
CA LEU A 10 6.36 -4.08 17.57
C LEU A 10 7.74 -4.47 17.02
N SER A 11 8.43 -5.44 17.65
CA SER A 11 9.71 -5.95 17.15
C SER A 11 9.60 -6.68 15.81
N VAL A 12 8.46 -7.31 15.52
CA VAL A 12 8.21 -7.89 14.19
C VAL A 12 7.89 -6.79 13.19
N ALA A 13 7.00 -5.85 13.54
CA ALA A 13 6.62 -4.73 12.66
C ALA A 13 7.82 -3.83 12.32
N GLU A 14 8.80 -3.69 13.22
CA GLU A 14 10.02 -2.91 13.00
C GLU A 14 10.79 -3.35 11.76
N LYS A 15 10.72 -4.63 11.39
CA LYS A 15 11.38 -5.16 10.18
C LYS A 15 10.95 -4.44 8.91
N LEU A 16 9.74 -3.88 8.85
CA LEU A 16 9.28 -3.09 7.71
C LEU A 16 10.11 -1.82 7.46
N LYS A 17 10.84 -1.31 8.46
CA LYS A 17 11.81 -0.23 8.28
C LYS A 17 13.02 -0.67 7.46
N CYS A 18 13.32 -1.97 7.49
CA CYS A 18 14.43 -2.58 6.78
C CYS A 18 14.00 -3.24 5.47
N THR A 19 12.73 -3.61 5.32
CA THR A 19 12.16 -4.14 4.08
C THR A 19 12.01 -3.00 3.06
N THR A 20 12.72 -3.11 1.93
CA THR A 20 12.69 -2.09 0.88
C THR A 20 11.78 -2.49 -0.28
N ARG A 21 11.08 -1.50 -0.83
CA ARG A 21 10.23 -1.61 -2.02
C ARG A 21 11.02 -1.51 -3.31
N HIS A 22 10.35 -1.79 -4.43
CA HIS A 22 10.92 -1.62 -5.76
C HIS A 22 11.18 -0.15 -6.14
N CYS A 23 10.46 0.82 -5.56
CA CYS A 23 10.61 2.22 -5.91
C CYS A 23 11.71 2.93 -5.11
N ASP A 24 12.25 3.99 -5.73
CA ASP A 24 13.25 4.85 -5.12
C ASP A 24 12.61 6.17 -4.68
N THR A 25 13.07 6.70 -3.56
CA THR A 25 12.76 8.08 -3.16
C THR A 25 13.40 9.06 -4.13
N SER A 26 12.98 10.33 -4.08
CA SER A 26 13.56 11.43 -4.87
C SER A 26 15.05 11.68 -4.64
N THR A 27 15.66 11.04 -3.63
CA THR A 27 17.10 11.10 -3.34
C THR A 27 17.88 9.88 -3.86
N GLY A 28 17.21 8.92 -4.51
CA GLY A 28 17.83 7.68 -5.03
C GLY A 28 18.00 6.56 -3.98
N ARG A 29 17.48 6.73 -2.76
CA ARG A 29 17.41 5.64 -1.77
C ARG A 29 16.15 4.80 -2.03
N ARG A 30 16.24 3.47 -1.92
CA ARG A 30 15.06 2.59 -1.89
C ARG A 30 14.09 2.99 -0.77
N GLU A 31 12.82 3.16 -1.12
CA GLU A 31 11.75 3.35 -0.14
C GLU A 31 11.60 2.10 0.73
N SER A 32 11.32 2.26 2.03
CA SER A 32 10.94 1.14 2.91
C SER A 32 9.42 0.97 2.98
N VAL A 33 8.97 -0.24 3.27
CA VAL A 33 7.53 -0.55 3.43
C VAL A 33 6.90 0.30 4.54
N ALA A 34 7.66 0.59 5.60
CA ALA A 34 7.22 1.48 6.66
C ALA A 34 6.99 2.93 6.18
N GLU A 35 7.82 3.43 5.26
CA GLU A 35 7.69 4.78 4.70
C GLU A 35 6.47 4.89 3.76
N HIS A 36 6.27 3.88 2.90
CA HIS A 36 5.07 3.71 2.08
C HIS A 36 3.81 3.74 2.96
N SER A 37 3.76 2.87 3.97
CA SER A 37 2.60 2.76 4.87
C SER A 37 2.32 4.07 5.60
N TRP A 38 3.36 4.79 6.04
CA TRP A 38 3.21 6.10 6.66
C TRP A 38 2.62 7.13 5.69
N ARG A 39 3.16 7.25 4.47
CA ARG A 39 2.68 8.24 3.50
C ARG A 39 1.29 7.90 2.99
N LEU A 40 0.97 6.63 2.85
CA LEU A 40 -0.37 6.15 2.53
C LEU A 40 -1.40 6.55 3.61
N CYS A 41 -1.04 6.45 4.90
CA CYS A 41 -1.91 6.92 5.98
C CYS A 41 -2.12 8.45 5.93
N LEU A 42 -1.06 9.21 5.64
CA LEU A 42 -1.16 10.66 5.44
C LEU A 42 -2.06 10.99 4.25
N PHE A 43 -1.93 10.25 3.15
CA PHE A 43 -2.76 10.40 1.97
C PHE A 43 -4.24 10.16 2.30
N ALA A 44 -4.56 9.07 2.99
CA ALA A 44 -5.92 8.79 3.45
C ALA A 44 -6.49 9.89 4.35
N LEU A 45 -5.68 10.45 5.26
CA LEU A 45 -6.08 11.59 6.10
C LEU A 45 -6.43 12.84 5.28
N LEU A 46 -5.65 13.14 4.24
CA LEU A 46 -5.82 14.36 3.44
C LEU A 46 -7.02 14.32 2.50
N VAL A 47 -7.47 13.13 2.11
CA VAL A 47 -8.63 12.96 1.20
C VAL A 47 -9.92 12.64 1.94
N ALA A 48 -9.92 12.63 3.28
CA ALA A 48 -11.07 12.19 4.07
C ALA A 48 -12.38 12.93 3.74
N ASP A 49 -12.30 14.25 3.49
CA ASP A 49 -13.48 15.07 3.17
C ASP A 49 -14.13 14.71 1.82
N GLU A 50 -13.41 14.03 0.93
CA GLU A 50 -13.91 13.56 -0.36
C GLU A 50 -14.73 12.26 -0.23
N PHE A 51 -14.72 11.62 0.95
CA PHE A 51 -15.42 10.36 1.24
C PHE A 51 -16.24 10.43 2.54
N PRO A 52 -17.24 11.32 2.64
CA PRO A 52 -17.98 11.57 3.89
C PRO A 52 -18.80 10.36 4.39
N ASP A 53 -19.13 9.42 3.49
CA ASP A 53 -19.92 8.22 3.80
C ASP A 53 -19.05 6.99 4.15
N THR A 54 -17.72 7.15 4.19
CA THR A 54 -16.75 6.08 4.47
C THR A 54 -16.14 6.26 5.86
N ASP A 55 -15.95 5.17 6.63
CA ASP A 55 -15.19 5.24 7.88
C ASP A 55 -13.69 5.43 7.60
N MET A 56 -13.27 6.69 7.49
CA MET A 56 -11.87 7.03 7.21
C MET A 56 -10.91 6.60 8.31
N ASN A 57 -11.35 6.47 9.56
CA ASN A 57 -10.49 5.91 10.61
C ASN A 57 -10.24 4.42 10.35
N LYS A 58 -11.19 3.68 9.79
CA LYS A 58 -10.97 2.30 9.37
C LYS A 58 -10.05 2.22 8.16
N VAL A 59 -10.23 3.10 7.16
CA VAL A 59 -9.33 3.17 5.99
C VAL A 59 -7.89 3.41 6.42
N ILE A 60 -7.64 4.37 7.31
CA ILE A 60 -6.30 4.65 7.83
C ILE A 60 -5.71 3.43 8.57
N ARG A 61 -6.54 2.70 9.34
CA ARG A 61 -6.09 1.44 9.97
C ARG A 61 -5.73 0.38 8.92
N MET A 62 -6.52 0.22 7.86
CA MET A 62 -6.20 -0.69 6.75
C MET A 62 -4.87 -0.29 6.09
N CYS A 63 -4.68 0.99 5.76
CA CYS A 63 -3.43 1.52 5.23
C CYS A 63 -2.23 1.22 6.15
N MET A 64 -2.40 1.34 7.47
CA MET A 64 -1.32 1.09 8.44
C MET A 64 -0.89 -0.38 8.50
N ILE A 65 -1.82 -1.31 8.26
CA ILE A 65 -1.58 -2.75 8.48
C ILE A 65 -1.41 -3.56 7.19
N HIS A 66 -1.76 -3.01 6.02
CA HIS A 66 -1.90 -3.81 4.79
C HIS A 66 -0.64 -4.62 4.43
N ASP A 67 0.56 -4.02 4.59
CA ASP A 67 1.84 -4.67 4.25
C ASP A 67 2.57 -5.27 5.48
N LEU A 68 1.91 -5.42 6.63
CA LEU A 68 2.54 -6.05 7.80
C LEU A 68 3.00 -7.49 7.55
N GLY A 69 2.40 -8.20 6.59
CA GLY A 69 2.85 -9.52 6.14
C GLY A 69 4.28 -9.52 5.57
N GLU A 70 4.73 -8.40 5.01
CA GLU A 70 6.05 -8.27 4.39
C GLU A 70 7.19 -8.27 5.42
N ALA A 71 6.88 -8.21 6.72
CA ALA A 71 7.84 -8.46 7.79
C ALA A 71 8.34 -9.93 7.81
N PHE A 72 7.64 -10.84 7.13
CA PHE A 72 7.97 -12.26 7.05
C PHE A 72 8.53 -12.66 5.68
N THR A 73 7.95 -12.14 4.61
CA THR A 73 8.26 -12.52 3.22
C THR A 73 9.19 -11.54 2.51
N GLY A 74 9.34 -10.31 3.02
CA GLY A 74 9.88 -9.19 2.28
C GLY A 74 8.88 -8.62 1.26
N ASP A 75 9.24 -7.48 0.65
CA ASP A 75 8.47 -6.89 -0.45
C ASP A 75 8.78 -7.63 -1.75
N ILE A 76 7.72 -8.07 -2.44
CA ILE A 76 7.82 -8.67 -3.77
C ILE A 76 7.07 -7.76 -4.73
N ALA A 77 7.83 -7.09 -5.60
CA ALA A 77 7.29 -6.19 -6.62
C ALA A 77 6.10 -6.80 -7.37
N THR A 78 5.06 -5.99 -7.63
CA THR A 78 3.76 -6.48 -8.11
C THR A 78 3.85 -7.33 -9.39
N PHE A 79 4.82 -7.07 -10.27
CA PHE A 79 5.02 -7.78 -11.53
C PHE A 79 5.78 -9.11 -11.38
N ASN A 80 6.38 -9.37 -10.21
CA ASN A 80 7.02 -10.63 -9.84
C ASN A 80 6.18 -11.44 -8.83
N LYS A 81 5.09 -10.87 -8.29
CA LYS A 81 4.25 -11.50 -7.28
C LYS A 81 3.42 -12.61 -7.93
N THR A 82 3.46 -13.81 -7.35
CA THR A 82 2.71 -14.99 -7.80
C THR A 82 1.63 -15.34 -6.79
N ASP A 83 0.62 -16.11 -7.17
CA ASP A 83 -0.41 -16.58 -6.23
C ASP A 83 0.19 -17.34 -5.03
N ALA A 84 1.29 -18.07 -5.24
CA ALA A 84 2.01 -18.74 -4.17
C ALA A 84 2.68 -17.75 -3.20
N HIS A 85 3.25 -16.66 -3.72
CA HIS A 85 3.82 -15.59 -2.89
C HIS A 85 2.72 -14.89 -2.08
N ILE A 86 1.61 -14.52 -2.72
CA ILE A 86 0.45 -13.88 -2.07
C ILE A 86 -0.05 -14.76 -0.93
N LYS A 87 -0.31 -16.04 -1.21
CA LYS A 87 -0.79 -16.97 -0.21
C LYS A 87 0.17 -17.12 0.97
N THR A 88 1.48 -17.20 0.71
CA THR A 88 2.49 -17.36 1.76
C THR A 88 2.52 -16.15 2.70
N GLU A 89 2.41 -14.94 2.14
CA GLU A 89 2.34 -13.68 2.89
C GLU A 89 1.05 -13.59 3.71
N GLU A 90 -0.10 -13.87 3.09
CA GLU A 90 -1.41 -13.90 3.76
C GLU A 90 -1.46 -14.91 4.90
N ASP A 91 -0.92 -16.11 4.70
CA ASP A 91 -0.85 -17.17 5.71
C ASP A 91 0.06 -16.75 6.87
N SER A 92 1.23 -16.18 6.58
CA SER A 92 2.17 -15.69 7.61
C SER A 92 1.58 -14.56 8.43
N PHE A 93 0.93 -13.60 7.77
CA PHE A 93 0.31 -12.45 8.43
C PHE A 93 -0.89 -12.91 9.29
N SER A 94 -1.75 -13.76 8.74
CA SER A 94 -2.90 -14.31 9.46
C SER A 94 -2.48 -15.13 10.67
N GLN A 95 -1.43 -15.96 10.53
CA GLN A 95 -0.88 -16.73 11.65
C GLN A 95 -0.30 -15.82 12.74
N TRP A 96 0.37 -14.73 12.34
CA TRP A 96 0.90 -13.76 13.30
C TRP A 96 -0.22 -13.03 14.05
N VAL A 97 -1.25 -12.54 13.35
CA VAL A 97 -2.42 -11.91 13.97
C VAL A 97 -3.16 -12.88 14.88
N ALA A 98 -3.25 -14.17 14.52
CA ALA A 98 -3.88 -15.19 15.35
C ALA A 98 -3.17 -15.41 16.70
N SER A 99 -1.90 -14.99 16.81
CA SER A 99 -1.11 -15.03 18.05
C SER A 99 -1.34 -13.81 18.97
N PHE A 100 -2.04 -12.77 18.50
CA PHE A 100 -2.27 -11.57 19.29
C PHE A 100 -3.22 -11.87 20.47
N PRO A 101 -3.09 -11.16 21.60
CA PRO A 101 -4.09 -11.21 22.65
C PRO A 101 -5.38 -10.52 22.20
N ALA A 102 -6.52 -10.95 22.75
CA ALA A 102 -7.75 -10.18 22.62
C ALA A 102 -7.62 -8.81 23.33
N PRO A 103 -8.22 -7.72 22.80
CA PRO A 103 -9.11 -7.68 21.63
C PRO A 103 -8.42 -7.48 20.26
N GLN A 104 -7.09 -7.31 20.23
CA GLN A 104 -6.37 -6.93 19.00
C GLN A 104 -6.44 -8.03 17.93
N LYS A 105 -6.43 -9.29 18.34
CA LYS A 105 -6.62 -10.43 17.43
C LYS A 105 -7.92 -10.30 16.64
N GLU A 106 -9.02 -10.04 17.33
CA GLU A 106 -10.36 -9.97 16.73
C GLU A 106 -10.45 -8.77 15.78
N GLU A 107 -9.95 -7.61 16.20
CA GLU A 107 -9.94 -6.39 15.38
C GLU A 107 -9.11 -6.58 14.09
N PHE A 108 -7.87 -7.04 14.20
CA PHE A 108 -6.98 -7.22 13.05
C PHE A 108 -7.49 -8.33 12.12
N SER A 109 -8.02 -9.43 12.68
CA SER A 109 -8.60 -10.52 11.86
C SER A 109 -9.83 -10.04 11.09
N ALA A 110 -10.65 -9.16 11.69
CA ALA A 110 -11.80 -8.59 11.01
C ALA A 110 -11.37 -7.65 9.86
N LEU A 111 -10.38 -6.79 10.10
CA LEU A 111 -9.81 -5.93 9.07
C LEU A 111 -9.21 -6.74 7.92
N LEU A 112 -8.40 -7.77 8.21
CA LEU A 112 -7.81 -8.65 7.19
C LEU A 112 -8.87 -9.30 6.31
N ARG A 113 -9.92 -9.84 6.92
CA ARG A 113 -11.03 -10.43 6.16
C ARG A 113 -11.71 -9.39 5.28
N GLU A 114 -11.98 -8.20 5.80
CA GLU A 114 -12.63 -7.12 5.04
C GLU A 114 -11.77 -6.65 3.85
N MET A 115 -10.47 -6.49 4.06
CA MET A 115 -9.48 -6.17 3.02
C MET A 115 -9.42 -7.25 1.95
N ASN A 116 -9.38 -8.53 2.32
CA ASN A 116 -9.32 -9.63 1.36
C ASN A 116 -10.62 -9.78 0.56
N GLU A 117 -11.77 -9.50 1.17
CA GLU A 117 -13.06 -9.60 0.48
C GLU A 117 -13.29 -8.48 -0.53
N MET A 118 -12.69 -7.29 -0.34
CA MET A 118 -12.79 -6.14 -1.25
C MET A 118 -14.23 -5.72 -1.58
N LYS A 119 -15.16 -5.84 -0.61
CA LYS A 119 -16.60 -5.54 -0.80
C LYS A 119 -17.09 -4.24 -0.18
N THR A 120 -16.36 -3.68 0.78
CA THR A 120 -16.77 -2.47 1.50
C THR A 120 -16.16 -1.22 0.87
N PRO A 121 -16.81 -0.04 1.01
CA PRO A 121 -16.22 1.22 0.57
C PRO A 121 -14.82 1.45 1.17
N GLU A 122 -14.61 1.08 2.43
CA GLU A 122 -13.31 1.20 3.10
C GLU A 122 -12.25 0.29 2.45
N ALA A 123 -12.59 -0.98 2.19
CA ALA A 123 -11.70 -1.94 1.54
C ALA A 123 -11.33 -1.47 0.11
N MET A 124 -12.33 -1.00 -0.65
CA MET A 124 -12.10 -0.47 -1.99
C MET A 124 -11.23 0.78 -1.96
N LEU A 125 -11.45 1.67 -1.00
CA LEU A 125 -10.72 2.93 -0.88
C LEU A 125 -9.27 2.73 -0.47
N TYR A 126 -8.94 1.98 0.59
CA TYR A 126 -7.54 1.79 0.97
C TYR A 126 -6.74 1.19 -0.20
N LYS A 127 -7.34 0.24 -0.94
CA LYS A 127 -6.67 -0.42 -2.05
C LYS A 127 -6.43 0.52 -3.22
N ALA A 128 -7.39 1.40 -3.51
CA ALA A 128 -7.19 2.44 -4.52
C ALA A 128 -6.07 3.40 -4.11
N LEU A 129 -6.06 3.86 -2.86
CA LEU A 129 -5.02 4.76 -2.35
C LEU A 129 -3.64 4.10 -2.37
N ASP A 130 -3.52 2.83 -1.96
CA ASP A 130 -2.27 2.02 -2.02
C ASP A 130 -1.68 2.00 -3.44
N LYS A 131 -2.53 1.70 -4.43
CA LYS A 131 -2.10 1.66 -5.83
C LYS A 131 -1.69 3.05 -6.35
N LEU A 132 -2.44 4.09 -6.02
CA LEU A 132 -2.14 5.46 -6.44
C LEU A 132 -0.85 5.99 -5.81
N GLU A 133 -0.64 5.70 -4.53
CA GLU A 133 0.57 6.07 -3.79
C GLU A 133 1.81 5.50 -4.50
N ALA A 134 1.77 4.21 -4.86
CA ALA A 134 2.88 3.58 -5.56
C ALA A 134 3.22 4.28 -6.90
N VAL A 135 2.22 4.70 -7.67
CA VAL A 135 2.44 5.43 -8.94
C VAL A 135 3.00 6.83 -8.67
N ILE A 136 2.51 7.51 -7.62
CA ILE A 136 3.03 8.81 -7.19
C ILE A 136 4.51 8.68 -6.82
N GLN A 137 4.89 7.67 -6.03
CA GLN A 137 6.31 7.45 -5.68
C GLN A 137 7.17 7.23 -6.92
N HIS A 138 6.72 6.42 -7.89
CA HIS A 138 7.47 6.21 -9.13
C HIS A 138 7.67 7.51 -9.92
N ASN A 139 6.65 8.36 -9.98
CA ASN A 139 6.75 9.67 -10.62
C ASN A 139 7.75 10.61 -9.91
N GLU A 140 7.95 10.44 -8.61
CA GLU A 140 8.98 11.15 -7.84
C GLU A 140 10.37 10.52 -7.95
N SER A 141 10.47 9.20 -8.19
CA SER A 141 11.73 8.51 -8.45
C SER A 141 12.41 9.06 -9.71
N ASP A 142 13.73 8.96 -9.80
CA ASP A 142 14.43 9.25 -11.06
C ASP A 142 13.98 8.27 -12.15
N ILE A 143 13.71 8.73 -13.38
CA ILE A 143 13.20 7.86 -14.45
C ILE A 143 14.22 6.77 -14.84
N SER A 144 15.50 6.97 -14.54
CA SER A 144 16.56 6.00 -14.80
C SER A 144 16.43 4.74 -13.95
N THR A 145 15.68 4.79 -12.85
CA THR A 145 15.38 3.62 -12.01
C THR A 145 14.25 2.76 -12.60
N TRP A 146 13.50 3.29 -13.57
CA TRP A 146 12.34 2.60 -14.13
C TRP A 146 12.76 1.47 -15.08
N LEU A 147 12.16 0.31 -14.88
CA LEU A 147 12.24 -0.82 -15.79
C LEU A 147 11.42 -0.56 -17.07
N PRO A 148 11.74 -1.22 -18.21
CA PRO A 148 10.99 -1.05 -19.45
C PRO A 148 9.48 -1.33 -19.32
N LEU A 149 9.08 -2.26 -18.46
CA LEU A 149 7.65 -2.56 -18.24
C LEU A 149 6.91 -1.43 -17.50
N GLU A 150 7.63 -0.57 -16.78
CA GLU A 150 7.02 0.39 -15.87
C GLU A 150 6.41 1.60 -16.59
N TYR A 151 6.86 1.88 -17.81
CA TYR A 151 6.31 2.93 -18.66
C TYR A 151 4.81 2.70 -18.93
N ASP A 152 4.43 1.45 -19.19
CA ASP A 152 3.03 1.05 -19.34
C ASP A 152 2.36 0.73 -18.01
N LEU A 153 3.11 0.13 -17.07
CA LEU A 153 2.56 -0.27 -15.77
C LEU A 153 2.06 0.95 -15.00
N GLN A 154 2.82 2.05 -14.90
CA GLN A 154 2.39 3.21 -14.13
C GLN A 154 1.08 3.83 -14.67
N LEU A 155 0.83 3.74 -15.97
CA LEU A 155 -0.41 4.23 -16.59
C LEU A 155 -1.61 3.29 -16.36
N THR A 156 -1.37 2.00 -16.20
CA THR A 156 -2.42 0.98 -16.05
C THR A 156 -2.70 0.59 -14.60
N TYR A 157 -1.70 0.70 -13.73
CA TYR A 157 -1.78 0.32 -12.33
C TYR A 157 -2.79 1.18 -11.56
N GLY A 158 -3.63 0.52 -10.76
CA GLY A 158 -4.70 1.18 -9.99
C GLY A 158 -5.91 1.64 -10.80
N ARG A 159 -5.91 1.50 -12.14
CA ARG A 159 -6.99 2.04 -13.00
C ARG A 159 -8.36 1.44 -12.69
N GLU A 160 -8.43 0.14 -12.44
CA GLU A 160 -9.69 -0.53 -12.07
C GLU A 160 -10.15 -0.16 -10.65
N ASN A 161 -9.22 0.26 -9.78
CA ASN A 161 -9.51 0.56 -8.38
C ASN A 161 -10.10 1.96 -8.18
N VAL A 162 -10.00 2.87 -9.16
CA VAL A 162 -10.48 4.26 -8.99
C VAL A 162 -11.89 4.51 -9.54
N GLY A 163 -12.44 3.58 -10.33
CA GLY A 163 -13.67 3.81 -11.11
C GLY A 163 -14.94 4.09 -10.31
N PHE A 164 -14.95 3.78 -9.00
CA PHE A 164 -16.10 4.00 -8.13
C PHE A 164 -16.20 5.44 -7.60
N SER A 165 -15.17 6.27 -7.78
CA SER A 165 -15.12 7.64 -7.24
C SER A 165 -14.73 8.65 -8.33
N PRO A 166 -15.58 9.66 -8.59
CA PRO A 166 -15.23 10.77 -9.49
C PRO A 166 -13.95 11.52 -9.05
N TYR A 167 -13.72 11.63 -7.73
CA TYR A 167 -12.51 12.23 -7.19
C TYR A 167 -11.26 11.40 -7.55
N LEU A 168 -11.30 10.08 -7.33
CA LEU A 168 -10.16 9.21 -7.63
C LEU A 168 -9.89 9.12 -9.13
N LEU A 169 -10.93 9.15 -9.98
CA LEU A 169 -10.77 9.24 -11.43
C LEU A 169 -9.99 10.49 -11.83
N LYS A 170 -10.40 11.66 -11.34
CA LYS A 170 -9.72 12.93 -11.61
C LYS A 170 -8.28 12.94 -11.07
N LEU A 171 -8.06 12.37 -9.88
CA LEU A 171 -6.73 12.25 -9.31
C LEU A 171 -5.83 11.34 -10.16
N LYS A 172 -6.36 10.19 -10.61
CA LYS A 172 -5.64 9.28 -11.50
C LYS A 172 -5.31 9.92 -12.85
N GLU A 173 -6.24 10.68 -13.43
CA GLU A 173 -5.98 11.44 -14.65
C GLU A 173 -4.81 12.42 -14.46
N TYR A 174 -4.77 13.14 -13.34
CA TYR A 174 -3.66 14.04 -13.04
C TYR A 174 -2.32 13.30 -12.89
N ILE A 175 -2.32 12.17 -12.18
CA ILE A 175 -1.14 11.31 -12.02
C ILE A 175 -0.67 10.79 -13.38
N ASP A 176 -1.57 10.39 -14.28
CA ASP A 176 -1.24 9.90 -15.61
C ASP A 176 -0.65 10.99 -16.50
N GLU A 177 -1.18 12.21 -16.44
CA GLU A 177 -0.59 13.35 -17.15
C GLU A 177 0.79 13.73 -16.59
N TRP A 178 1.04 13.52 -15.29
CA TRP A 178 2.38 13.65 -14.74
C TRP A 178 3.32 12.56 -15.26
N THR A 179 2.91 11.30 -15.24
CA THR A 179 3.69 10.17 -15.79
C THR A 179 4.06 10.40 -17.25
N LYS A 180 3.10 10.79 -18.10
CA LYS A 180 3.35 11.07 -19.52
C LYS A 180 4.35 12.20 -19.73
N ARG A 181 4.22 13.30 -18.97
CA ARG A 181 5.17 14.42 -19.03
C ARG A 181 6.59 13.98 -18.68
N LYS A 182 6.74 13.24 -17.58
CA LYS A 182 8.03 12.70 -17.13
C LYS A 182 8.68 11.82 -18.19
N ILE A 183 7.91 10.92 -18.80
CA ILE A 183 8.39 10.07 -19.91
C ILE A 183 8.88 10.94 -21.09
N SER A 184 8.07 11.92 -21.51
CA SER A 184 8.40 12.78 -22.65
C SER A 184 9.61 13.68 -22.45
N GLU A 185 9.82 14.21 -21.24
CA GLU A 185 10.93 15.11 -20.91
C GLU A 185 12.29 14.40 -20.95
N GLU A 186 12.29 13.09 -20.69
CA GLU A 186 13.48 12.24 -20.58
C GLU A 186 13.79 11.48 -21.89
N GLY A 187 13.08 11.82 -22.97
CA GLY A 187 13.36 11.34 -24.33
C GLY A 187 13.04 9.86 -24.57
N LYS A 188 12.11 9.29 -23.82
CA LYS A 188 11.56 7.94 -24.02
C LYS A 188 10.11 8.00 -24.47
#